data_AF-A0A550HRX1-F1
#
_entry.id   AF-A0A550HRX1-F1
#
_cell.length_a   1.000
_cell.length_b   1.000
_cell.length_c   1.000
_cell.angle_alpha   90.00
_cell.angle_beta   90.00
_cell.angle_gamma   90.00
#
_symmetry.space_group_name_H-M   'P 1'
#
loop_
_entity.id
_entity.type
_entity.pdbx_description
1 polymer ?
#
loop_
_entity_poly.entity_id
_entity_poly.type
_entity_poly.pdbx_seq_one_letter_code
_entity_poly.pdbx_strand_id
1 'polypeptide(L)'
;MPKMRKTRLGGGLATRYGTAPRRRHIDILVRLRKKHECPKCRVRAARRLSVGLWQCRRCGNQFTGGAYSPFTKVGEVAKRAAASATPMITTSELMEEETTLVSEAESEKPKRKRSRKKTGDSEKEEAK
;
A
#
# COMPACT_ATOMS: atom_id res chain seq x y z
N MET A 1 29.85 23.32 14.17
CA MET A 1 30.80 22.37 13.55
C MET A 1 30.45 22.13 12.08
N PRO A 2 31.40 22.20 11.15
CA PRO A 2 31.14 21.99 9.72
C PRO A 2 30.76 20.53 9.44
N LYS A 3 29.64 20.32 8.73
CA LYS A 3 29.14 19.00 8.35
C LYS A 3 30.05 18.40 7.28
N MET A 4 30.64 17.23 7.55
CA MET A 4 31.62 16.59 6.67
C MET A 4 31.06 16.41 5.25
N ARG A 5 31.68 17.07 4.26
CA ARG A 5 31.14 17.23 2.90
C ARG A 5 30.88 15.91 2.18
N LYS A 6 31.69 14.88 2.44
CA LYS A 6 31.71 13.61 1.69
C LYS A 6 30.80 12.50 2.27
N THR A 7 30.33 12.64 3.51
CA THR A 7 29.63 11.56 4.23
C THR A 7 28.39 12.06 4.96
N ARG A 8 27.50 12.77 4.25
CA ARG A 8 26.37 13.48 4.89
C ARG A 8 25.36 12.55 5.58
N LEU A 9 25.07 11.37 4.99
CA LEU A 9 24.17 10.35 5.59
C LEU A 9 24.91 9.20 6.28
N GLY A 10 26.17 8.94 5.90
CA GLY A 10 26.97 7.82 6.43
C GLY A 10 27.83 8.17 7.65
N GLY A 11 27.57 9.31 8.31
CA GLY A 11 28.32 9.78 9.47
C GLY A 11 28.28 8.80 10.64
N GLY A 12 27.15 8.09 10.84
CA GLY A 12 27.01 7.08 11.89
C GLY A 12 27.91 5.84 11.71
N LEU A 13 28.48 5.63 10.53
CA LEU A 13 29.40 4.51 10.26
C LEU A 13 30.85 4.81 10.68
N ALA A 14 31.14 5.98 11.27
CA ALA A 14 32.43 6.38 11.85
C ALA A 14 33.64 6.08 10.94
N THR A 15 34.60 5.24 11.33
CA THR A 15 35.72 4.74 10.50
C THR A 15 35.51 3.30 10.03
N ARG A 16 34.41 2.66 10.44
CA ARG A 16 34.15 1.23 10.22
C ARG A 16 33.77 0.93 8.76
N TYR A 17 34.00 -0.31 8.34
CA TYR A 17 33.58 -0.90 7.05
C TYR A 17 34.33 -0.42 5.79
N GLY A 18 35.19 0.59 5.85
CA GLY A 18 35.93 1.08 4.68
C GLY A 18 35.09 1.93 3.72
N THR A 19 35.69 2.42 2.63
CA THR A 19 35.07 3.47 1.79
C THR A 19 34.00 2.95 0.81
N ALA A 20 34.25 1.83 0.14
CA ALA A 20 33.36 1.28 -0.89
C ALA A 20 31.95 0.89 -0.37
N PRO A 21 31.80 0.07 0.69
CA PRO A 21 30.47 -0.29 1.20
C PRO A 21 29.74 0.92 1.80
N ARG A 22 30.48 1.88 2.37
CA ARG A 22 29.89 3.13 2.87
C ARG A 22 29.28 3.96 1.76
N ARG A 23 29.95 4.09 0.61
CA ARG A 23 29.40 4.78 -0.57
C ARG A 23 28.09 4.11 -1.02
N ARG A 24 28.10 2.78 -1.21
CA ARG A 24 26.90 2.01 -1.59
C ARG A 24 25.76 2.18 -0.59
N HIS A 25 26.06 2.12 0.71
CA HIS A 25 25.06 2.32 1.76
C HIS A 25 24.46 3.73 1.74
N ILE A 26 25.29 4.76 1.56
CA ILE A 26 24.82 6.15 1.43
C ILE A 26 23.91 6.29 0.22
N ASP A 27 24.28 5.71 -0.93
CA ASP A 27 23.47 5.77 -2.14
C ASP A 27 22.08 5.15 -1.94
N ILE A 28 22.03 4.01 -1.23
CA ILE A 28 20.77 3.36 -0.85
C ILE A 28 19.95 4.27 0.08
N LEU A 29 20.56 4.84 1.12
CA LEU A 29 19.88 5.74 2.05
C LEU A 29 19.34 7.00 1.38
N VAL A 30 20.07 7.56 0.40
CA VAL A 30 19.63 8.71 -0.39
C VAL A 30 18.38 8.36 -1.18
N ARG A 31 18.36 7.21 -1.87
CA ARG A 31 17.17 6.73 -2.60
C ARG A 31 16.00 6.45 -1.66
N LEU A 32 16.28 5.89 -0.48
CA LEU A 32 15.28 5.55 0.53
C LEU A 32 14.60 6.80 1.11
N ARG A 33 15.37 7.85 1.42
CA ARG A 33 14.86 9.10 2.01
C ARG A 33 14.30 10.06 0.97
N LYS A 34 14.52 9.82 -0.32
CA LYS A 34 13.92 10.61 -1.40
C LYS A 34 12.39 10.50 -1.30
N LYS A 35 11.68 11.62 -1.47
CA LYS A 35 10.23 11.61 -1.54
C LYS A 35 9.80 11.02 -2.88
N HIS A 36 8.98 9.98 -2.84
CA HIS A 36 8.49 9.29 -4.03
C HIS A 36 7.03 9.64 -4.33
N GLU A 37 6.65 9.45 -5.58
CA GLU A 37 5.31 9.73 -6.10
C GLU A 37 4.33 8.64 -5.67
N CYS A 38 3.12 9.04 -5.29
CA CYS A 38 2.05 8.12 -4.94
C CYS A 38 1.28 7.68 -6.19
N PRO A 39 0.94 6.40 -6.36
CA PRO A 39 0.16 5.94 -7.52
C PRO A 39 -1.26 6.52 -7.58
N LYS A 40 -1.87 6.83 -6.43
CA LYS A 40 -3.25 7.33 -6.35
C LYS A 40 -3.35 8.85 -6.54
N CYS A 41 -2.59 9.64 -5.77
CA CYS A 41 -2.69 11.10 -5.79
C CYS A 41 -1.56 11.81 -6.56
N ARG A 42 -0.57 11.06 -7.09
CA ARG A 42 0.59 11.57 -7.87
C ARG A 42 1.45 12.61 -7.15
N VAL A 43 1.25 12.82 -5.85
CA VAL A 43 2.08 13.71 -5.04
C VAL A 43 3.32 12.97 -4.53
N ARG A 44 4.46 13.68 -4.47
CA ARG A 44 5.71 13.25 -3.81
C ARG A 44 5.60 13.23 -2.28
N ALA A 45 4.79 12.33 -1.74
CA ALA A 45 4.54 12.20 -0.30
C ALA A 45 4.60 10.76 0.22
N ALA A 46 5.04 9.80 -0.61
CA ALA A 46 5.22 8.42 -0.18
C ALA A 46 6.42 8.28 0.77
N ARG A 47 6.21 7.61 1.90
CA ARG A 47 7.22 7.23 2.89
C ARG A 47 7.18 5.72 3.10
N ARG A 48 8.31 5.13 3.44
CA ARG A 48 8.40 3.70 3.75
C ARG A 48 7.92 3.45 5.18
N LEU A 49 7.06 2.46 5.37
CA LEU A 49 6.68 1.95 6.69
C LEU A 49 7.57 0.77 7.07
N SER A 50 7.62 -0.25 6.22
CA SER A 50 8.46 -1.44 6.40
C SER A 50 9.11 -1.84 5.07
N VAL A 51 9.82 -2.97 5.04
CA VAL A 51 10.42 -3.49 3.80
C VAL A 51 9.29 -3.79 2.81
N GLY A 52 9.30 -3.13 1.65
CA GLY A 52 8.31 -3.33 0.60
C GLY A 52 6.96 -2.64 0.82
N LEU A 53 6.64 -2.16 2.04
CA LEU A 53 5.42 -1.40 2.31
C LEU A 53 5.66 0.11 2.35
N TRP A 54 4.91 0.84 1.54
CA TRP A 54 4.97 2.28 1.41
C TRP A 54 3.62 2.90 1.71
N GLN A 55 3.61 4.05 2.39
CA GLN A 55 2.40 4.80 2.71
C GLN A 55 2.51 6.25 2.25
N CYS A 56 1.46 6.73 1.59
CA CYS A 56 1.34 8.14 1.24
C CYS A 56 0.83 8.95 2.44
N ARG A 57 1.55 10.02 2.81
CA ARG A 57 1.09 10.92 3.88
C ARG A 57 -0.12 11.78 3.55
N ARG A 58 -0.41 12.02 2.26
CA ARG A 58 -1.55 12.86 1.85
C ARG A 58 -2.87 12.10 1.78
N CYS A 59 -2.87 10.92 1.14
CA CYS A 59 -4.10 10.16 0.90
C CYS A 59 -4.22 8.88 1.76
N GLY A 60 -3.25 8.59 2.62
CA GLY A 60 -3.25 7.41 3.50
C GLY A 60 -3.01 6.08 2.78
N ASN A 61 -3.00 6.05 1.44
CA ASN A 61 -2.87 4.82 0.66
C ASN A 61 -1.57 4.07 0.97
N GLN A 62 -1.71 2.80 1.33
CA GLN A 62 -0.60 1.85 1.51
C GLN A 62 -0.44 1.03 0.24
N PHE A 63 0.77 0.89 -0.24
CA PHE A 63 1.05 0.15 -1.47
C PHE A 63 2.35 -0.64 -1.35
N THR A 64 2.41 -1.74 -2.09
CA THR A 64 3.58 -2.62 -2.16
C THR A 64 4.53 -2.14 -3.26
N GLY A 65 5.83 -2.26 -3.00
CA GLY A 65 6.88 -1.84 -3.91
C GLY A 65 8.22 -2.46 -3.57
N GLY A 66 9.30 -1.93 -4.13
CA GLY A 66 10.64 -2.40 -3.82
C GLY A 66 11.09 -2.08 -2.38
N ALA A 67 12.16 -2.75 -1.94
CA ALA A 67 12.72 -2.59 -0.60
C ALA A 67 13.24 -1.17 -0.32
N TYR A 68 13.87 -0.54 -1.32
CA TYR A 68 14.52 0.78 -1.19
C TYR A 68 13.93 1.87 -2.08
N SER A 69 13.23 1.48 -3.14
CA SER A 69 12.46 2.38 -4.02
C SER A 69 11.09 1.76 -4.30
N PRO A 70 10.00 2.56 -4.28
CA PRO A 70 8.66 2.03 -4.50
C PRO A 70 8.48 1.45 -5.90
N PHE A 71 9.03 2.13 -6.92
CA PHE A 71 9.04 1.66 -8.30
C PHE A 71 10.42 1.09 -8.64
N THR A 72 10.44 -0.11 -9.19
CA THR A 72 11.63 -0.81 -9.65
C THR A 72 11.43 -1.23 -11.09
N LYS A 73 12.51 -1.26 -11.88
CA LYS A 73 12.45 -1.65 -13.29
C LYS A 73 11.88 -3.07 -13.46
N VAL A 74 12.29 -4.00 -12.60
CA VAL A 74 11.77 -5.38 -12.59
C VAL A 74 10.29 -5.41 -12.28
N GLY A 75 9.82 -4.60 -11.31
CA GLY A 75 8.41 -4.51 -10.97
C GLY A 75 7.57 -3.89 -12.10
N GLU A 76 8.11 -2.92 -12.84
CA GLU A 76 7.44 -2.38 -14.03
C GLU A 76 7.34 -3.40 -15.16
N VAL A 77 8.41 -4.16 -15.42
CA VAL A 77 8.39 -5.24 -16.43
C VAL A 77 7.38 -6.32 -16.05
N ALA A 78 7.36 -6.75 -14.79
CA ALA A 78 6.38 -7.73 -14.31
C ALA A 78 4.94 -7.23 -14.46
N LYS A 79 4.67 -5.94 -14.17
CA LYS A 79 3.35 -5.33 -14.39
C LYS A 79 2.94 -5.33 -15.86
N ARG A 80 3.86 -5.01 -16.77
CA ARG A 80 3.59 -5.05 -18.21
C ARG A 80 3.32 -6.49 -18.68
N ALA A 81 4.16 -7.44 -18.27
CA ALA A 81 3.99 -8.84 -18.60
C ALA A 81 2.66 -9.40 -18.09
N ALA A 82 2.27 -9.06 -16.85
CA ALA A 82 0.97 -9.45 -16.30
C ALA A 82 -0.21 -8.84 -17.06
N ALA A 83 -0.11 -7.56 -17.43
CA ALA A 83 -1.15 -6.88 -18.21
C ALA A 83 -1.29 -7.46 -19.63
N SER A 84 -0.19 -7.92 -20.25
CA SER A 84 -0.25 -8.60 -21.54
C SER A 84 -0.70 -10.06 -21.45
N ALA A 85 -0.52 -10.70 -20.29
CA ALA A 85 -0.83 -12.11 -20.07
C ALA A 85 -2.27 -12.36 -19.64
N THR A 86 -3.02 -11.34 -19.22
CA THR A 86 -4.48 -11.45 -19.15
C THR A 86 -5.03 -11.49 -20.57
N PRO A 87 -5.52 -12.64 -21.09
CA PRO A 87 -6.43 -12.58 -22.20
C PRO A 87 -7.60 -11.68 -21.75
N MET A 88 -8.05 -10.80 -22.63
CA MET A 88 -9.40 -10.27 -22.52
C MET A 88 -10.32 -11.49 -22.58
N ILE A 89 -10.61 -12.10 -21.43
CA ILE A 89 -11.67 -13.09 -21.30
C ILE A 89 -12.95 -12.29 -21.47
N THR A 90 -13.35 -12.21 -22.73
CA THR A 90 -14.73 -12.17 -23.21
C THR A 90 -15.75 -12.14 -22.09
N THR A 91 -16.08 -10.93 -21.68
CA THR A 91 -17.32 -10.57 -20.97
C THR A 91 -18.57 -10.83 -21.83
N SER A 92 -18.57 -11.89 -22.65
CA SER A 92 -19.69 -12.30 -23.51
C SER A 92 -20.19 -13.71 -23.23
N GLU A 93 -19.43 -14.59 -22.55
CA GLU A 93 -19.90 -15.97 -22.28
C GLU A 93 -20.56 -16.17 -20.91
N LEU A 94 -20.53 -15.19 -20.01
CA LEU A 94 -21.26 -15.26 -18.72
C LEU A 94 -22.52 -14.38 -18.66
N MET A 95 -22.95 -13.80 -19.79
CA MET A 95 -24.21 -13.03 -19.85
C MET A 95 -25.34 -13.79 -20.58
N GLU A 96 -25.09 -14.98 -21.13
CA GLU A 96 -26.11 -15.73 -21.89
C GLU A 96 -26.59 -17.06 -21.25
N GLU A 97 -25.98 -17.56 -20.16
CA GLU A 97 -26.44 -18.79 -19.50
C GLU A 97 -27.15 -18.60 -18.14
N GLU A 98 -27.43 -17.37 -17.69
CA GLU A 98 -28.24 -17.14 -16.47
C GLU A 98 -29.74 -16.86 -16.72
N THR A 99 -30.24 -16.96 -17.96
CA THR A 99 -31.66 -16.70 -18.27
C THR A 99 -32.60 -17.92 -18.26
N THR A 100 -32.12 -19.14 -17.97
CA THR A 100 -33.00 -20.34 -17.96
C THR A 100 -33.17 -21.02 -16.60
N LEU A 101 -32.63 -20.47 -15.49
CA LEU A 101 -32.86 -20.99 -14.13
C LEU A 101 -33.55 -20.01 -13.17
N VAL A 102 -33.96 -18.82 -13.64
CA VAL A 102 -34.64 -17.80 -12.82
C VAL A 102 -36.17 -17.99 -12.76
N SER A 103 -36.74 -19.05 -13.36
CA SER A 103 -38.20 -19.27 -13.35
C SER A 103 -38.74 -20.19 -12.25
N GLU A 104 -37.92 -20.82 -11.39
CA GLU A 104 -38.43 -21.86 -10.46
C GLU A 104 -38.13 -21.67 -8.96
N ALA A 105 -37.50 -20.56 -8.53
CA ALA A 105 -37.08 -20.42 -7.12
C ALA A 105 -37.65 -19.19 -6.37
N GLU A 106 -38.81 -18.67 -6.77
CA GLU A 106 -39.51 -17.62 -6.02
C GLU A 106 -40.73 -18.16 -5.29
N SER A 107 -40.51 -18.99 -4.26
CA SER A 107 -41.52 -19.26 -3.23
C SER A 107 -40.93 -19.70 -1.87
N GLU A 108 -40.21 -18.82 -1.17
CA GLU A 108 -40.31 -18.72 0.30
C GLU A 108 -39.62 -17.46 0.85
N LYS A 109 -40.36 -16.63 1.58
CA LYS A 109 -39.92 -15.32 2.09
C LYS A 109 -39.61 -15.42 3.59
N PRO A 110 -38.34 -15.31 4.06
CA PRO A 110 -38.08 -15.28 5.50
C PRO A 110 -38.24 -13.87 6.08
N LYS A 111 -39.03 -13.81 7.15
CA LYS A 111 -39.47 -12.62 7.88
C LYS A 111 -38.30 -11.83 8.50
N ARG A 112 -38.36 -10.50 8.32
CA ARG A 112 -37.55 -9.48 9.02
C ARG A 112 -37.54 -9.72 10.54
N LYS A 113 -36.35 -9.89 11.14
CA LYS A 113 -36.15 -9.65 12.58
C LYS A 113 -35.50 -8.28 12.77
N ARG A 114 -36.30 -7.34 13.29
CA ARG A 114 -35.83 -6.07 13.84
C ARG A 114 -34.93 -6.37 15.04
N SER A 115 -33.62 -6.18 14.89
CA SER A 115 -32.74 -6.04 16.06
C SER A 115 -32.88 -4.60 16.60
N ARG A 116 -33.33 -4.52 17.84
CA ARG A 116 -33.78 -3.33 18.55
C ARG A 116 -32.56 -2.59 19.12
N LYS A 117 -32.50 -1.29 18.85
CA LYS A 117 -31.66 -0.31 19.56
C LYS A 117 -31.88 -0.44 21.07
N LYS A 118 -30.81 -0.58 21.86
CA LYS A 118 -30.84 -0.30 23.30
C LYS A 118 -29.91 0.87 23.57
N THR A 119 -30.50 2.06 23.63
CA THR A 119 -29.99 3.19 24.40
C THR A 119 -30.22 2.90 25.89
N GLY A 120 -29.26 3.31 26.72
CA GLY A 120 -29.34 3.28 28.17
C GLY A 120 -28.21 4.13 28.72
N ASP A 121 -28.57 5.35 29.07
CA ASP A 121 -27.79 6.41 29.71
C ASP A 121 -27.71 6.15 31.23
N SER A 122 -26.59 6.51 31.89
CA SER A 122 -26.60 7.05 33.26
C SER A 122 -25.24 7.63 33.65
N GLU A 123 -25.34 8.84 34.19
CA GLU A 123 -24.31 9.74 34.67
C GLU A 123 -23.67 9.31 36.01
N LYS A 124 -22.52 9.95 36.30
CA LYS A 124 -21.94 10.33 37.62
C LYS A 124 -21.70 9.28 38.72
N GLU A 125 -20.45 9.22 39.21
CA GLU A 125 -20.12 9.73 40.56
C GLU A 125 -18.60 9.88 40.79
N GLU A 126 -18.26 10.85 41.64
CA GLU A 126 -16.94 11.30 42.07
C GLU A 126 -16.32 10.41 43.17
N ALA A 127 -15.09 10.78 43.57
CA ALA A 127 -14.32 10.41 44.77
C ALA A 127 -13.36 9.20 44.70
N LYS A 128 -12.05 9.45 44.61
CA LYS A 128 -11.16 9.70 45.77
C LYS A 128 -9.75 10.09 45.32
#